data_AF-A0A2U1L135-F1
#
_entry.id   AF-A0A2U1L135-F1
#
_cell.length_a   1.000
_cell.length_b   1.000
_cell.length_c   1.000
_cell.angle_alpha   90.00
_cell.angle_beta   90.00
_cell.angle_gamma   90.00
#
_symmetry.space_group_name_H-M   'P 1'
#
loop_
_entity.id
_entity.type
_entity.pdbx_description
1 polymer ?
#
loop_
_entity_poly.entity_id
_entity_poly.type
_entity_poly.pdbx_seq_one_letter_code
_entity_poly.pdbx_strand_id
1 'polypeptide(L)'
;MLQPGPRDTALQCLIKRNKKNSMFYLYLAASPSFTEKGKFLLAARRQRHGAHTEYTISLDPNDLSQGSNAYVGKLSSDFLGTKFTIYDSQPPHNGAKHSSSRAGRRFTSKQISPQVPAGNFEIGEVSYKFNLLKSRGPRRMVSSLRSPILDEPEAEPKLTKSKSVVAGQTILRNKAPRWHEHLQCWCLNFHGRVTVASVKNFQLVATMDPSQPGGKGDGETVLLQFGKVGDDAFTMDYRQPLSAFQAFAICLTSFGTKLACE
;
A
#
# COMPACT_ATOMS: atom_id res chain seq x y z
N MET A 1 8.32 10.90 3.46
CA MET A 1 7.74 9.74 2.74
C MET A 1 6.89 8.84 3.61
N LEU A 2 7.28 8.66 4.88
CA LEU A 2 6.49 7.93 5.88
C LEU A 2 5.45 8.82 6.60
N GLN A 3 5.55 10.15 6.48
CA GLN A 3 4.52 11.07 6.97
C GLN A 3 3.21 10.91 6.19
N PRO A 4 2.04 10.95 6.87
CA PRO A 4 0.73 10.93 6.23
C PRO A 4 0.52 12.11 5.26
N GLY A 5 -0.36 11.93 4.28
CA GLY A 5 -0.84 13.04 3.43
C GLY A 5 -1.69 14.06 4.21
N PRO A 6 -2.01 15.21 3.60
CA PRO A 6 -2.94 16.18 4.19
C PRO A 6 -4.34 15.58 4.38
N ARG A 7 -5.11 16.16 5.31
CA ARG A 7 -6.51 15.76 5.59
C ARG A 7 -7.46 16.21 4.49
N ASP A 8 -7.35 17.49 4.10
CA ASP A 8 -8.38 18.14 3.28
C ASP A 8 -8.23 17.89 1.78
N THR A 9 -6.98 17.73 1.31
CA THR A 9 -6.67 17.56 -0.12
C THR A 9 -5.86 16.29 -0.35
N ALA A 10 -6.22 15.54 -1.41
CA ALA A 10 -5.42 14.39 -1.82
C ALA A 10 -4.14 14.83 -2.52
N LEU A 11 -3.01 14.25 -2.12
CA LEU A 11 -1.76 14.38 -2.87
C LEU A 11 -1.85 13.56 -4.14
N GLN A 12 -1.77 14.24 -5.28
CA GLN A 12 -1.84 13.62 -6.59
C GLN A 12 -0.45 13.13 -7.02
N CYS A 13 -0.35 11.85 -7.33
CA CYS A 13 0.89 11.23 -7.78
C CYS A 13 0.71 10.46 -9.08
N LEU A 14 1.83 10.15 -9.71
CA LEU A 14 1.94 9.34 -10.92
C LEU A 14 2.89 8.18 -10.68
N ILE A 15 2.46 6.98 -11.07
CA ILE A 15 3.28 5.78 -11.11
C ILE A 15 3.65 5.50 -12.57
N LYS A 16 4.95 5.45 -12.86
CA LYS A 16 5.48 4.99 -14.15
C LYS A 16 6.10 3.61 -13.98
N ARG A 17 5.72 2.66 -14.83
CA ARG A 17 6.26 1.31 -14.84
C ARG A 17 7.30 1.17 -15.95
N ASN A 18 8.42 0.53 -15.64
CA ASN A 18 9.36 0.05 -16.64
C ASN A 18 9.35 -1.49 -16.64
N LYS A 19 8.71 -2.07 -17.66
CA LYS A 19 8.58 -3.52 -17.80
C LYS A 19 9.93 -4.22 -18.01
N LYS A 20 10.90 -3.56 -18.66
CA LYS A 20 12.19 -4.16 -19.04
C LYS A 20 13.02 -4.57 -17.82
N ASN A 21 13.04 -3.73 -16.79
CA ASN A 21 13.79 -3.97 -15.56
C ASN A 21 12.89 -4.26 -14.33
N SER A 22 11.58 -4.44 -14.55
CA SER A 22 10.57 -4.65 -13.50
C SER A 22 10.55 -3.54 -12.43
N MET A 23 10.83 -2.30 -12.85
CA MET A 23 10.82 -1.13 -11.97
C MET A 23 9.49 -0.39 -12.02
N PHE A 24 9.19 0.29 -10.92
CA PHE A 24 8.09 1.21 -10.75
C PHE A 24 8.63 2.47 -10.10
N TYR A 25 8.20 3.63 -10.57
CA TYR A 25 8.66 4.92 -10.09
C TYR A 25 7.45 5.76 -9.70
N LEU A 26 7.46 6.29 -8.49
CA LEU A 26 6.46 7.19 -7.95
C LEU A 26 6.94 8.63 -8.08
N TYR A 27 6.06 9.50 -8.57
CA TYR A 27 6.29 10.93 -8.68
C TYR A 27 5.12 11.70 -8.07
N LEU A 28 5.38 12.77 -7.34
CA LEU A 28 4.39 13.77 -6.96
C LEU A 28 4.08 14.63 -8.19
N ALA A 29 2.81 14.74 -8.58
CA ALA A 29 2.42 15.56 -9.72
C ALA A 29 2.55 17.06 -9.37
N ALA A 30 3.24 17.82 -10.23
CA ALA A 30 3.36 19.28 -10.08
C ALA A 30 2.13 20.02 -10.63
N SER A 31 1.45 19.41 -11.60
CA SER A 31 0.25 19.90 -12.25
C SER A 31 -0.70 18.72 -12.53
N PRO A 32 -2.02 18.93 -12.61
CA PRO A 32 -2.95 17.92 -13.10
C PRO A 32 -2.65 17.45 -14.54
N SER A 33 -1.87 18.20 -15.32
CA SER A 33 -1.40 17.76 -16.65
C SER A 33 -0.30 16.69 -16.53
N PHE A 34 -0.56 15.49 -17.08
CA PHE A 34 0.34 14.32 -17.05
C PHE A 34 1.64 14.47 -17.86
N THR A 35 1.87 15.64 -18.46
CA THR A 35 2.95 15.95 -19.41
C THR A 35 4.27 16.29 -18.73
N GLU A 36 4.25 16.83 -17.51
CA GLU A 36 5.48 17.20 -16.80
C GLU A 36 6.02 16.05 -15.93
N LYS A 37 7.35 15.90 -15.91
CA LYS A 37 8.03 15.02 -14.95
C LYS A 37 7.89 15.65 -13.56
N GLY A 38 6.88 15.22 -12.81
CA GLY A 38 6.69 15.58 -11.40
C GLY A 38 7.91 15.23 -10.51
N LYS A 39 7.85 15.59 -9.22
CA LYS A 39 8.96 15.36 -8.27
C LYS A 39 9.07 13.87 -7.94
N PHE A 40 10.23 13.26 -8.17
CA PHE A 40 10.47 11.86 -7.80
C PHE A 40 10.32 11.63 -6.29
N LEU A 41 9.74 10.48 -5.92
CA LEU A 41 9.39 10.13 -4.55
C LEU A 41 9.97 8.78 -4.12
N LEU A 42 9.66 7.71 -4.85
CA LEU A 42 10.04 6.33 -4.51
C LEU A 42 10.28 5.52 -5.79
N ALA A 43 11.17 4.54 -5.69
CA ALA A 43 11.32 3.48 -6.67
C ALA A 43 10.98 2.13 -6.04
N ALA A 44 10.42 1.22 -6.83
CA ALA A 44 10.21 -0.15 -6.40
C ALA A 44 10.64 -1.12 -7.50
N ARG A 45 11.33 -2.20 -7.11
CA ARG A 45 11.70 -3.29 -8.02
C ARG A 45 10.95 -4.55 -7.68
N ARG A 46 10.24 -5.09 -8.66
CA ARG A 46 9.58 -6.39 -8.53
C ARG A 46 10.57 -7.51 -8.78
N GLN A 47 10.64 -8.46 -7.86
CA GLN A 47 11.43 -9.70 -7.94
C GLN A 47 10.49 -10.90 -7.76
N ARG A 48 10.76 -12.00 -8.47
CA ARG A 48 10.04 -13.26 -8.31
C ARG A 48 10.97 -14.29 -7.66
N HIS A 49 10.53 -14.87 -6.55
CA HIS A 49 11.23 -15.91 -5.82
C HIS A 49 10.38 -17.19 -5.84
N GLY A 50 10.60 -18.02 -6.86
CA GLY A 50 9.73 -19.15 -7.15
C GLY A 50 8.30 -18.67 -7.41
N ALA A 51 7.36 -19.10 -6.58
CA ALA A 51 5.95 -18.72 -6.67
C ALA A 51 5.63 -17.37 -5.98
N HIS A 52 6.54 -16.83 -5.16
CA HIS A 52 6.33 -15.59 -4.43
C HIS A 52 6.78 -14.37 -5.25
N THR A 53 6.06 -13.27 -5.11
CA THR A 53 6.47 -11.97 -5.66
C THR A 53 6.85 -11.05 -4.52
N GLU A 54 8.04 -10.45 -4.61
CA GLU A 54 8.50 -9.42 -3.69
C GLU A 54 8.70 -8.09 -4.42
N TYR A 55 8.53 -6.98 -3.70
CA TYR A 55 8.89 -5.66 -4.17
C TYR A 55 9.77 -4.98 -3.13
N THR A 56 10.99 -4.61 -3.50
CA THR A 56 11.85 -3.76 -2.68
C THR A 56 11.61 -2.31 -3.03
N ILE A 57 11.34 -1.47 -2.03
CA ILE A 57 10.98 -0.05 -2.19
C ILE A 57 12.10 0.81 -1.59
N SER A 58 12.55 1.81 -2.36
CA SER A 58 13.70 2.67 -2.04
C SER A 58 13.44 4.15 -2.38
N LEU A 59 14.14 5.03 -1.67
CA LEU A 59 14.26 6.46 -1.95
C LEU A 59 15.23 6.76 -3.10
N ASP A 60 16.06 5.79 -3.51
CA ASP A 60 17.00 5.93 -4.63
C ASP A 60 16.66 4.91 -5.72
N PRO A 61 16.37 5.35 -6.96
CA PRO A 61 16.10 4.43 -8.06
C PRO A 61 17.29 3.56 -8.48
N ASN A 62 18.51 3.96 -8.12
CA ASN A 62 19.74 3.26 -8.45
C ASN A 62 20.24 2.35 -7.31
N ASP A 63 19.73 2.53 -6.08
CA ASP A 63 20.08 1.70 -4.94
C ASP A 63 18.84 1.07 -4.28
N LEU A 64 18.67 -0.22 -4.52
CA LEU A 64 17.56 -1.03 -4.02
C LEU A 64 18.04 -2.08 -3.01
N SER A 65 19.23 -1.89 -2.44
CA SER A 65 19.80 -2.84 -1.48
C SER A 65 19.09 -2.69 -0.15
N GLN A 66 18.62 -3.79 0.47
CA GLN A 66 17.94 -3.72 1.77
C GLN A 66 18.84 -3.21 2.91
N GLY A 67 20.17 -3.30 2.75
CA GLY A 67 21.13 -2.73 3.70
C GLY A 67 21.48 -1.26 3.43
N SER A 68 20.89 -0.62 2.41
CA SER A 68 21.13 0.78 2.11
C SER A 68 20.29 1.70 2.98
N ASN A 69 20.81 2.90 3.27
CA ASN A 69 20.05 3.98 3.89
C ASN A 69 18.88 4.46 3.02
N ALA A 70 18.89 4.18 1.72
CA ALA A 70 17.78 4.49 0.82
C ALA A 70 16.60 3.51 0.96
N TYR A 71 16.80 2.35 1.60
CA TYR A 71 15.77 1.32 1.75
C TYR A 71 14.63 1.77 2.65
N VAL A 72 13.40 1.74 2.10
CA VAL A 72 12.19 2.16 2.83
C VAL A 72 11.40 0.96 3.33
N GLY A 73 11.42 -0.15 2.60
CA GLY A 73 10.64 -1.32 2.97
C GLY A 73 10.39 -2.30 1.84
N LYS A 74 9.59 -3.31 2.13
CA LYS A 74 9.32 -4.43 1.22
C LYS A 74 7.84 -4.80 1.21
N LEU A 75 7.37 -5.28 0.07
CA LEU A 75 6.10 -5.98 -0.08
C LEU A 75 6.38 -7.44 -0.43
N SER A 76 5.75 -8.40 0.22
CA SER A 76 5.90 -9.83 -0.10
C SER A 76 4.53 -10.49 -0.29
N SER A 77 4.35 -11.28 -1.35
CA SER A 77 3.11 -11.99 -1.63
C SER A 77 3.10 -13.39 -1.04
N ASP A 78 1.90 -13.88 -0.72
CA ASP A 78 1.65 -15.30 -0.58
C ASP A 78 1.82 -16.03 -1.93
N PHE A 79 1.72 -17.36 -1.87
CA PHE A 79 1.86 -18.24 -3.03
C PHE A 79 0.80 -17.97 -4.12
N LEU A 80 -0.42 -17.64 -3.71
CA LEU A 80 -1.56 -17.45 -4.63
C LEU A 80 -1.64 -16.04 -5.22
N GLY A 81 -0.86 -15.09 -4.69
CA GLY A 81 -0.99 -13.66 -5.01
C GLY A 81 -2.28 -13.04 -4.47
N THR A 82 -2.90 -13.67 -3.48
CA THR A 82 -4.14 -13.22 -2.85
C THR A 82 -3.90 -12.39 -1.59
N LYS A 83 -2.76 -12.56 -0.94
CA LYS A 83 -2.39 -11.81 0.27
C LYS A 83 -0.99 -11.25 0.10
N PHE A 84 -0.79 -10.01 0.52
CA PHE A 84 0.49 -9.32 0.49
C PHE A 84 0.77 -8.70 1.85
N THR A 85 1.97 -8.90 2.37
CA THR A 85 2.43 -8.31 3.63
C THR A 85 3.35 -7.13 3.34
N ILE A 86 3.12 -6.01 4.03
CA ILE A 86 3.89 -4.76 3.92
C ILE A 86 4.86 -4.67 5.11
N TYR A 87 6.14 -4.47 4.80
CA TYR A 87 7.22 -4.32 5.76
C TYR A 87 7.83 -2.93 5.66
N ASP A 88 7.92 -2.22 6.77
CA ASP A 88 8.68 -0.98 6.93
C ASP A 88 10.13 -1.29 7.32
N SER A 89 11.07 -0.44 6.93
CA SER A 89 12.47 -0.52 7.33
C SER A 89 12.73 0.01 8.74
N GLN A 90 11.82 0.84 9.27
CA GLN A 90 11.95 1.45 10.59
C GLN A 90 11.19 0.67 11.68
N PRO A 91 11.77 0.52 12.88
CA PRO A 91 11.11 -0.13 13.99
C PRO A 91 9.90 0.69 14.46
N PRO A 92 8.74 0.06 14.73
CA PRO A 92 7.55 0.76 15.21
C PRO A 92 7.66 1.28 16.65
N HIS A 93 8.59 0.72 17.44
CA HIS A 93 8.92 1.15 18.81
C HIS A 93 10.32 0.67 19.17
N ASN A 94 10.91 1.26 20.22
CA ASN A 94 12.24 0.89 20.68
C ASN A 94 12.28 -0.59 21.11
N GLY A 95 13.24 -1.36 20.60
CA GLY A 95 13.37 -2.80 20.88
C GLY A 95 12.46 -3.73 20.05
N ALA A 96 11.74 -3.22 19.04
CA ALA A 96 10.94 -4.05 18.15
C ALA A 96 11.79 -5.15 17.47
N LYS A 97 11.25 -6.37 17.39
CA LYS A 97 11.89 -7.48 16.69
C LYS A 97 11.60 -7.41 15.20
N HIS A 98 12.63 -7.44 14.37
CA HIS A 98 12.46 -7.51 12.93
C HIS A 98 11.91 -8.89 12.53
N SER A 99 11.07 -8.93 11.50
CA SER A 99 10.65 -10.18 10.89
C SER A 99 11.85 -10.82 10.18
N SER A 100 12.23 -12.02 10.62
CA SER A 100 13.28 -12.79 9.96
C SER A 100 12.64 -13.59 8.82
N SER A 101 12.83 -13.15 7.58
CA SER A 101 12.67 -14.07 6.46
C SER A 101 13.77 -15.11 6.56
N ARG A 102 13.42 -16.38 6.75
CA ARG A 102 14.32 -17.56 6.87
C ARG A 102 15.20 -17.84 5.62
N ALA A 103 15.55 -16.82 4.83
CA ALA A 103 16.33 -16.95 3.61
C ALA A 103 17.49 -15.94 3.59
N GLY A 104 18.35 -15.98 4.61
CA GLY A 104 19.60 -15.21 4.66
C GLY A 104 20.66 -16.07 5.31
N ARG A 105 21.57 -16.58 4.48
CA ARG A 105 22.69 -17.45 4.88
C ARG A 105 23.43 -16.86 6.08
N ARG A 106 23.88 -17.73 7.01
CA ARG A 106 24.98 -17.44 7.92
C ARG A 106 26.18 -16.96 7.08
N PHE A 107 26.36 -15.66 6.98
CA PHE A 107 27.62 -15.07 6.59
C PHE A 107 28.29 -14.60 7.87
N THR A 108 29.24 -15.41 8.35
CA THR A 108 30.22 -14.95 9.33
C THR A 108 31.10 -13.92 8.64
N SER A 109 30.75 -12.65 8.73
CA SER A 109 31.68 -11.56 8.46
C SER A 109 31.88 -10.78 9.74
N LYS A 110 33.10 -10.87 10.28
CA LYS A 110 33.60 -9.94 11.28
C LYS A 110 33.75 -8.59 10.59
N GLN A 111 32.68 -7.81 10.53
CA GLN A 111 32.77 -6.41 10.16
C GLN A 111 32.04 -5.58 11.21
N ILE A 112 32.84 -4.92 12.02
CA ILE A 112 32.43 -3.93 13.01
C ILE A 112 32.01 -2.69 12.21
N SER A 113 30.73 -2.60 11.87
CA SER A 113 30.10 -1.34 11.46
C SER A 113 28.83 -1.18 12.29
N PRO A 114 28.60 -0.03 12.94
CA PRO A 114 27.45 0.17 13.82
C PRO A 114 26.13 0.41 13.04
N GLN A 115 26.11 0.15 11.74
CA GLN A 115 24.90 0.25 10.93
C GLN A 115 24.00 -0.94 11.24
N VAL A 116 23.03 -0.72 12.12
CA VAL A 116 21.95 -1.67 12.39
C VAL A 116 21.28 -1.96 11.03
N PRO A 117 21.24 -3.23 10.57
CA PRO A 117 20.55 -3.56 9.33
C PRO A 117 19.12 -3.04 9.40
N ALA A 118 18.70 -2.30 8.38
CA ALA A 118 17.33 -1.84 8.27
C ALA A 118 16.39 -3.06 8.42
N GLY A 119 15.65 -3.09 9.52
CA GLY A 119 14.86 -4.26 9.90
C GLY A 119 13.56 -4.32 9.11
N ASN A 120 13.05 -5.51 8.81
CA ASN A 120 11.75 -5.65 8.14
C ASN A 120 10.64 -5.77 9.18
N PHE A 121 9.88 -4.70 9.42
CA PHE A 121 8.80 -4.67 10.42
C PHE A 121 7.43 -4.73 9.75
N GLU A 122 6.63 -5.74 10.06
CA GLU A 122 5.29 -5.86 9.49
C GLU A 122 4.37 -4.72 9.96
N ILE A 123 3.97 -3.86 9.02
CA ILE A 123 3.08 -2.73 9.29
C ILE A 123 1.67 -2.93 8.72
N GLY A 124 1.45 -3.96 7.90
CA GLY A 124 0.12 -4.22 7.38
C GLY A 124 0.04 -5.29 6.31
N GLU A 125 -1.16 -5.47 5.81
CA GLU A 125 -1.53 -6.52 4.89
C GLU A 125 -2.55 -6.01 3.86
N VAL A 126 -2.45 -6.48 2.63
CA VAL A 126 -3.47 -6.34 1.59
C VAL A 126 -3.95 -7.71 1.17
N SER A 127 -5.25 -7.95 1.28
CA SER A 127 -5.89 -9.21 0.96
C SER A 127 -6.97 -9.04 -0.11
N TYR A 128 -6.97 -9.94 -1.08
CA TYR A 128 -7.91 -10.05 -2.17
C TYR A 128 -8.82 -11.26 -1.93
N LYS A 129 -10.13 -11.03 -1.89
CA LYS A 129 -11.10 -12.12 -1.71
C LYS A 129 -11.10 -13.02 -2.93
N PHE A 130 -10.89 -14.31 -2.70
CA PHE A 130 -11.10 -15.36 -3.69
C PHE A 130 -12.60 -15.48 -4.02
N ASN A 131 -12.95 -15.45 -5.30
CA ASN A 131 -14.33 -15.68 -5.75
C ASN A 131 -14.43 -17.09 -6.36
N LEU A 132 -14.64 -18.11 -5.52
CA LEU A 132 -14.70 -19.52 -5.96
C LEU A 132 -15.91 -19.83 -6.85
N LEU A 133 -16.97 -19.03 -6.74
CA LEU A 133 -18.25 -19.27 -7.38
C LEU A 133 -18.57 -18.19 -8.44
N LYS A 134 -17.66 -17.95 -9.41
CA LYS A 134 -17.86 -17.18 -10.67
C LYS A 134 -18.84 -15.97 -10.63
N SER A 135 -19.01 -15.32 -9.49
CA SER A 135 -19.95 -14.21 -9.37
C SER A 135 -19.27 -13.03 -10.04
N ARG A 136 -19.79 -12.66 -11.21
CA ARG A 136 -19.34 -11.50 -11.97
C ARG A 136 -19.46 -10.29 -11.05
N GLY A 137 -18.32 -9.80 -10.58
CA GLY A 137 -18.27 -8.70 -9.63
C GLY A 137 -16.86 -8.17 -9.43
N PRO A 138 -16.71 -6.89 -9.05
CA PRO A 138 -15.41 -6.30 -8.73
C PRO A 138 -14.67 -7.11 -7.65
N ARG A 139 -13.35 -7.29 -7.82
CA ARG A 139 -12.51 -7.98 -6.83
C ARG A 139 -12.61 -7.24 -5.50
N ARG A 140 -12.97 -7.97 -4.43
CA ARG A 140 -13.01 -7.39 -3.07
C ARG A 140 -11.59 -7.33 -2.52
N MET A 141 -11.17 -6.13 -2.16
CA MET A 141 -9.83 -5.84 -1.64
C MET A 141 -9.98 -5.21 -0.25
N VAL A 142 -9.23 -5.75 0.70
CA VAL A 142 -9.16 -5.24 2.08
C VAL A 142 -7.70 -4.96 2.37
N SER A 143 -7.40 -3.75 2.81
CA SER A 143 -6.09 -3.37 3.31
C SER A 143 -6.21 -3.11 4.81
N SER A 144 -5.28 -3.65 5.58
CA SER A 144 -5.20 -3.43 7.01
C SER A 144 -3.83 -2.89 7.34
N LEU A 145 -3.76 -1.67 7.88
CA LEU A 145 -2.52 -0.99 8.22
C LEU A 145 -2.48 -0.69 9.71
N ARG A 146 -1.33 -0.88 10.35
CA ARG A 146 -1.08 -0.37 11.69
C ARG A 146 -0.81 1.13 11.58
N SER A 147 -1.57 1.92 12.34
CA SER A 147 -1.22 3.31 12.60
C SER A 147 -0.02 3.30 13.55
N PRO A 148 0.99 4.15 13.34
CA PRO A 148 1.85 4.53 14.44
C PRO A 148 0.94 5.15 15.51
N ILE A 149 1.04 4.64 16.73
CA ILE A 149 0.42 5.29 17.89
C ILE A 149 1.13 6.63 17.99
N LEU A 150 0.38 7.74 17.85
CA LEU A 150 0.87 9.00 18.37
C LEU A 150 0.85 8.81 19.88
N ASP A 151 2.02 8.84 20.52
CA ASP A 151 2.17 8.69 21.96
C ASP A 151 1.34 9.78 22.66
N GLU A 152 0.11 9.43 23.06
CA GLU A 152 -0.61 10.14 24.11
C GLU A 152 -0.20 9.47 25.44
N PRO A 153 0.10 10.25 26.49
CA PRO A 153 0.68 9.73 27.72
C PRO A 153 -0.24 8.69 28.38
N GLU A 154 0.36 7.57 28.79
CA GLU A 154 -0.28 6.39 29.37
C GLU A 154 -1.28 6.73 30.49
N ALA A 155 -2.52 6.27 30.32
CA ALA A 155 -3.41 5.99 31.44
C ALA A 155 -3.55 4.46 31.58
N GLU A 156 -3.37 3.97 32.81
CA GLU A 156 -3.12 2.58 33.21
C GLU A 156 -4.09 1.50 32.67
N PRO A 157 -3.65 0.22 32.55
CA PRO A 157 -4.42 -0.83 31.92
C PRO A 157 -5.42 -1.48 32.89
N LYS A 158 -6.72 -1.39 32.58
CA LYS A 158 -7.75 -2.27 33.18
C LYS A 158 -7.92 -3.55 32.36
N LEU A 159 -7.61 -4.66 33.02
CA LEU A 159 -7.70 -6.03 32.51
C LEU A 159 -9.15 -6.44 32.19
N THR A 160 -9.51 -6.51 30.92
CA THR A 160 -10.64 -7.36 30.46
C THR A 160 -10.25 -8.10 29.19
N LYS A 161 -10.24 -9.44 29.29
CA LYS A 161 -10.01 -10.37 28.16
C LYS A 161 -11.28 -10.43 27.30
N SER A 162 -11.30 -9.65 26.23
CA SER A 162 -12.16 -9.86 25.06
C SER A 162 -11.29 -9.77 23.82
N LYS A 163 -11.66 -10.47 22.73
CA LYS A 163 -10.89 -10.52 21.46
C LYS A 163 -10.68 -9.09 20.93
N SER A 164 -9.56 -8.49 21.33
CA SER A 164 -9.18 -7.10 21.07
C SER A 164 -8.91 -6.94 19.57
N VAL A 165 -9.79 -6.23 18.88
CA VAL A 165 -9.39 -5.46 17.71
C VAL A 165 -8.28 -4.55 18.22
N VAL A 166 -7.05 -4.80 17.77
CA VAL A 166 -5.86 -4.06 18.21
C VAL A 166 -6.13 -2.57 17.99
N ALA A 167 -6.21 -1.81 19.08
CA ALA A 167 -6.34 -0.36 19.04
C ALA A 167 -5.19 0.19 18.18
N GLY A 168 -5.53 0.99 17.16
CA GLY A 168 -4.56 1.55 16.22
C GLY A 168 -4.48 0.88 14.84
N GLN A 169 -5.41 0.01 14.44
CA GLN A 169 -5.45 -0.56 13.08
C GLN A 169 -6.45 0.19 12.16
N THR A 170 -5.95 0.74 11.05
CA THR A 170 -6.79 1.32 9.99
C THR A 170 -7.16 0.24 8.98
N ILE A 171 -8.45 -0.03 8.84
CA ILE A 171 -8.99 -0.95 7.83
C ILE A 171 -9.56 -0.15 6.66
N LEU A 172 -9.05 -0.43 5.46
CA LEU A 172 -9.51 0.14 4.21
C LEU A 172 -10.15 -0.93 3.35
N ARG A 173 -11.24 -0.58 2.66
CA ARG A 173 -11.93 -1.49 1.74
C ARG A 173 -12.12 -0.84 0.39
N ASN A 174 -12.16 -1.67 -0.66
CA ASN A 174 -12.53 -1.18 -1.97
C ASN A 174 -13.95 -0.60 -1.95
N LYS A 175 -14.10 0.62 -2.48
CA LYS A 175 -15.40 1.23 -2.69
C LYS A 175 -16.18 0.41 -3.70
N ALA A 176 -17.47 0.18 -3.42
CA ALA A 176 -18.35 -0.48 -4.37
C ALA A 176 -18.60 0.45 -5.57
N PRO A 177 -18.58 -0.06 -6.81
CA PRO A 177 -18.95 0.75 -7.96
C PRO A 177 -20.42 1.16 -7.86
N ARG A 178 -20.76 2.28 -8.49
CA ARG A 178 -22.15 2.73 -8.65
C ARG A 178 -22.62 2.39 -10.05
N TRP A 179 -23.90 2.09 -10.18
CA TRP A 179 -24.53 1.92 -11.49
C TRP A 179 -24.58 3.27 -12.19
N HIS A 180 -24.16 3.30 -13.46
CA HIS A 180 -24.21 4.49 -14.29
C HIS A 180 -25.21 4.28 -15.43
N GLU A 181 -26.38 4.90 -15.32
CA GLU A 181 -27.51 4.66 -16.23
C GLU A 181 -27.15 4.89 -17.70
N HIS A 182 -26.53 6.03 -18.05
CA HIS A 182 -26.20 6.33 -19.45
C HIS A 182 -25.17 5.37 -20.06
N LEU A 183 -24.28 4.79 -19.25
CA LEU A 183 -23.22 3.89 -19.70
C LEU A 183 -23.60 2.42 -19.53
N GLN A 184 -24.76 2.15 -18.91
CA GLN A 184 -25.28 0.82 -18.57
C GLN A 184 -24.20 -0.09 -17.94
N CYS A 185 -23.39 0.46 -17.04
CA CYS A 185 -22.31 -0.29 -16.39
C CYS A 185 -22.06 0.15 -14.95
N TRP A 186 -21.42 -0.74 -14.19
CA TRP A 186 -20.92 -0.45 -12.85
C TRP A 186 -19.57 0.25 -12.93
N CYS A 187 -19.49 1.51 -12.49
CA CYS A 187 -18.25 2.29 -12.52
C CYS A 187 -17.97 3.04 -11.21
N LEU A 188 -16.71 3.42 -11.03
CA LEU A 188 -16.30 4.36 -10.00
C LEU A 188 -16.06 5.73 -10.66
N ASN A 189 -16.41 6.81 -9.95
CA ASN A 189 -16.11 8.15 -10.42
C ASN A 189 -14.68 8.53 -10.00
N PHE A 190 -13.79 8.60 -10.99
CA PHE A 190 -12.39 8.99 -10.81
C PHE A 190 -12.13 10.48 -11.08
N HIS A 191 -13.17 11.29 -11.34
CA HIS A 191 -13.06 12.73 -11.58
C HIS A 191 -12.05 13.07 -12.69
N GLY A 192 -12.04 12.29 -13.78
CA GLY A 192 -11.11 12.45 -14.89
C GLY A 192 -9.66 12.01 -14.63
N ARG A 193 -9.31 11.59 -13.40
CA ARG A 193 -7.95 11.12 -13.06
C ARG A 193 -7.59 9.80 -13.72
N VAL A 194 -8.57 8.95 -13.98
CA VAL A 194 -8.40 7.64 -14.60
C VAL A 194 -9.11 7.62 -15.94
N THR A 195 -8.37 7.34 -17.01
CA THR A 195 -8.85 7.46 -18.39
C THR A 195 -8.89 6.12 -19.13
N VAL A 196 -8.25 5.07 -18.59
CA VAL A 196 -8.18 3.75 -19.24
C VAL A 196 -8.85 2.69 -18.37
N ALA A 197 -9.81 1.97 -18.93
CA ALA A 197 -10.47 0.85 -18.26
C ALA A 197 -9.46 -0.27 -17.90
N SER A 198 -9.52 -0.76 -16.67
CA SER A 198 -8.60 -1.78 -16.16
C SER A 198 -9.10 -2.38 -14.85
N VAL A 199 -8.89 -3.68 -14.64
CA VAL A 199 -9.13 -4.38 -13.35
C VAL A 199 -8.27 -3.85 -12.20
N LYS A 200 -7.31 -2.97 -12.49
CA LYS A 200 -6.44 -2.31 -11.51
C LYS A 200 -7.04 -1.01 -10.99
N ASN A 201 -8.11 -0.50 -11.59
CA ASN A 201 -8.70 0.77 -11.16
C ASN A 201 -9.51 0.53 -9.89
N PHE A 202 -9.17 1.22 -8.80
CA PHE A 202 -9.89 1.09 -7.53
C PHE A 202 -9.83 2.37 -6.70
N GLN A 203 -10.78 2.49 -5.78
CA GLN A 203 -10.78 3.47 -4.70
C GLN A 203 -10.85 2.71 -3.37
N LEU A 204 -10.06 3.11 -2.37
CA LEU A 204 -10.16 2.60 -1.00
C LEU A 204 -10.73 3.67 -0.07
N VAL A 205 -11.61 3.24 0.82
CA VAL A 205 -12.26 4.05 1.85
C VAL A 205 -12.02 3.43 3.23
N ALA A 206 -11.92 4.24 4.28
CA ALA A 206 -11.84 3.73 5.63
C ALA A 206 -13.18 3.14 6.08
N THR A 207 -13.12 2.03 6.81
CA THR A 207 -14.25 1.57 7.60
C THR A 207 -14.14 2.18 8.99
N MET A 208 -14.99 3.15 9.32
CA MET A 208 -15.12 3.66 10.68
C MET A 208 -15.80 2.61 11.57
N ASP A 209 -15.35 2.49 12.81
CA ASP A 209 -16.06 1.71 13.83
C ASP A 209 -17.36 2.48 14.19
N PRO A 210 -18.54 1.89 13.98
CA PRO A 210 -19.82 2.55 14.27
C PRO A 210 -20.03 2.88 15.76
N SER A 211 -19.16 2.40 16.66
CA SER A 211 -19.22 2.72 18.10
C SER A 211 -18.58 4.07 18.50
N GLN A 212 -17.89 4.78 17.60
CA GLN A 212 -17.28 6.08 17.95
C GLN A 212 -18.27 7.26 17.85
N PRO A 213 -18.43 8.07 18.92
CA PRO A 213 -19.28 9.26 18.91
C PRO A 213 -18.61 10.35 18.07
N GLY A 214 -19.12 10.55 16.85
CA GLY A 214 -18.52 11.39 15.81
C GLY A 214 -18.62 10.77 14.41
N GLY A 215 -19.04 9.51 14.31
CA GLY A 215 -19.23 8.74 13.06
C GLY A 215 -20.37 9.20 12.13
N LYS A 216 -20.76 10.48 12.15
CA LYS A 216 -21.45 11.13 11.04
C LYS A 216 -20.40 11.88 10.20
N GLY A 217 -19.48 11.13 9.61
CA GLY A 217 -18.62 11.63 8.54
C GLY A 217 -19.31 11.39 7.20
N ASP A 218 -19.54 12.47 6.46
CA ASP A 218 -20.15 12.48 5.13
C ASP A 218 -19.54 11.39 4.22
N GLY A 219 -20.35 10.37 3.92
CA GLY A 219 -20.13 9.26 2.97
C GLY A 219 -18.73 8.99 2.43
N GLU A 220 -18.12 7.89 2.89
CA GLU A 220 -17.09 7.13 2.15
C GLU A 220 -15.94 7.97 1.54
N THR A 221 -15.29 8.83 2.33
CA THR A 221 -14.10 9.57 1.88
C THR A 221 -13.06 8.63 1.28
N VAL A 222 -12.69 8.88 0.03
CA VAL A 222 -11.69 8.09 -0.69
C VAL A 222 -10.30 8.46 -0.16
N LEU A 223 -9.62 7.50 0.46
CA LEU A 223 -8.30 7.69 1.04
C LEU A 223 -7.17 7.31 0.09
N LEU A 224 -7.45 6.39 -0.84
CA LEU A 224 -6.55 6.03 -1.92
C LEU A 224 -7.35 5.84 -3.22
N GLN A 225 -6.96 6.55 -4.27
CA GLN A 225 -7.50 6.39 -5.61
C GLN A 225 -6.36 5.96 -6.54
N PHE A 226 -6.55 4.86 -7.26
CA PHE A 226 -5.55 4.35 -8.18
C PHE A 226 -6.19 3.93 -9.50
N GLY A 227 -5.54 4.22 -10.63
CA GLY A 227 -6.01 3.73 -11.91
C GLY A 227 -5.10 4.01 -13.10
N LYS A 228 -5.39 3.33 -14.21
CA LYS A 228 -4.60 3.35 -15.45
C LYS A 228 -4.92 4.60 -16.27
N VAL A 229 -3.87 5.26 -16.77
CA VAL A 229 -3.96 6.39 -17.72
C VAL A 229 -3.19 6.15 -19.02
N GLY A 230 -2.32 5.13 -19.05
CA GLY A 230 -1.60 4.68 -20.24
C GLY A 230 -1.02 3.29 -20.00
N ASP A 231 -0.31 2.73 -20.98
CA ASP A 231 0.13 1.34 -20.91
C ASP A 231 1.06 1.00 -19.75
N ASP A 232 1.88 1.97 -19.37
CA ASP A 232 2.83 1.89 -18.25
C ASP A 232 2.75 3.12 -17.33
N ALA A 233 1.58 3.78 -17.32
CA ALA A 233 1.33 4.99 -16.54
C ALA A 233 0.01 4.89 -15.77
N PHE A 234 0.06 5.26 -14.48
CA PHE A 234 -1.06 5.14 -13.54
C PHE A 234 -1.11 6.34 -12.62
N THR A 235 -2.31 6.81 -12.27
CA THR A 235 -2.48 7.82 -11.21
C THR A 235 -2.60 7.16 -9.86
N MET A 236 -2.06 7.82 -8.83
CA MET A 236 -2.21 7.44 -7.44
C MET A 236 -2.48 8.70 -6.63
N ASP A 237 -3.68 8.85 -6.09
CA ASP A 237 -4.03 9.99 -5.24
C ASP A 237 -4.28 9.48 -3.82
N TYR A 238 -3.65 10.06 -2.80
CA TYR A 238 -3.78 9.58 -1.42
C TYR A 238 -3.96 10.73 -0.42
N ARG A 239 -4.60 10.41 0.71
CA ARG A 239 -4.85 11.33 1.85
C ARG A 239 -4.35 10.70 3.15
N GLN A 240 -4.30 11.49 4.23
CA GLN A 240 -4.20 10.92 5.58
C GLN A 240 -5.28 9.82 5.76
N PRO A 241 -4.99 8.73 6.48
CA PRO A 241 -3.78 8.48 7.27
C PRO A 241 -2.66 7.81 6.49
N LEU A 242 -2.79 7.66 5.17
CA LEU A 242 -1.79 6.98 4.35
C LEU A 242 -0.56 7.86 4.13
N SER A 243 0.61 7.25 4.27
CA SER A 243 1.85 7.79 3.75
C SER A 243 2.04 7.44 2.26
N ALA A 244 2.94 8.16 1.57
CA ALA A 244 3.28 7.85 0.18
C ALA A 244 3.78 6.40 0.03
N PHE A 245 4.57 5.93 1.00
CA PHE A 245 5.07 4.56 1.04
C PHE A 245 3.93 3.53 1.12
N GLN A 246 3.01 3.70 2.09
CA GLN A 246 1.88 2.80 2.28
C GLN A 246 0.95 2.79 1.06
N ALA A 247 0.59 3.97 0.54
CA ALA A 247 -0.24 4.10 -0.66
C ALA A 247 0.41 3.41 -1.87
N PHE A 248 1.72 3.62 -2.07
CA PHE A 248 2.45 3.01 -3.16
C PHE A 248 2.55 1.49 -3.03
N ALA A 249 2.87 0.99 -1.84
CA ALA A 249 2.91 -0.45 -1.54
C ALA A 249 1.56 -1.11 -1.83
N ILE A 250 0.45 -0.50 -1.39
CA ILE A 250 -0.90 -0.99 -1.70
C ILE A 250 -1.14 -1.06 -3.21
N CYS A 251 -0.79 -0.01 -3.97
CA CYS A 251 -0.97 0.01 -5.42
C CYS A 251 -0.13 -1.07 -6.14
N LEU A 252 1.09 -1.35 -5.66
CA LEU A 252 1.97 -2.38 -6.23
C LEU A 252 1.35 -3.78 -6.19
N THR A 253 0.50 -4.08 -5.20
CA THR A 253 -0.21 -5.37 -5.10
C THR A 253 -1.14 -5.64 -6.30
N SER A 254 -1.57 -4.60 -7.02
CA SER A 254 -2.43 -4.73 -8.21
C SER A 254 -1.69 -5.26 -9.45
N PHE A 255 -0.34 -5.27 -9.42
CA PHE A 255 0.52 -5.71 -10.52
C PHE A 255 1.00 -7.17 -10.38
N GLY A 256 0.67 -7.84 -9.27
CA GLY A 256 0.91 -9.27 -9.08
C GLY A 256 0.01 -10.12 -9.98
N THR A 257 0.52 -11.27 -10.43
CA THR A 257 -0.30 -12.30 -11.07
C THR A 257 -1.16 -12.93 -9.98
N LYS A 258 -2.48 -13.06 -10.22
CA LYS A 258 -3.40 -13.68 -9.27
C LYS A 258 -3.97 -14.92 -9.94
N LEU A 259 -3.28 -16.05 -9.75
CA LEU A 259 -3.66 -17.35 -10.33
C LEU A 259 -5.10 -17.77 -9.93
N ALA A 260 -5.55 -17.22 -8.82
CA ALA A 260 -6.82 -17.42 -8.16
C ALA A 260 -8.00 -16.56 -8.65
N CYS A 261 -7.76 -15.57 -9.50
CA CYS A 261 -8.74 -14.51 -9.79
C CYS A 261 -9.00 -14.28 -11.28
N GLU A 262 -8.54 -15.20 -12.13
CA GLU A 262 -8.81 -15.22 -13.58
C GLU A 262 -10.05 -16.05 -13.92
#